data_AF-A0A9J6F3B4-F1
#
_entry.id   AF-A0A9J6F3B4-F1
#
_cell.length_a   1.000
_cell.length_b   1.000
_cell.length_c   1.000
_cell.angle_alpha   90.00
_cell.angle_beta   90.00
_cell.angle_gamma   90.00
#
_symmetry.space_group_name_H-M   'P 1'
#
loop_
_entity.id
_entity.type
_entity.pdbx_description
1 polymer ?
#
loop_
_entity_poly.entity_id
_entity_poly.type
_entity_poly.pdbx_seq_one_letter_code
_entity_poly.pdbx_strand_id
1 'polypeptide(L)'
;MFPLEYFISKELLMTERSYKKDLEVVVVLDERYLEALPHILERLYTGPHCEQLCREFELLRDCYLPLSLFLLRPVHRIFHYCSLFEKMLQQLGRFTTCHKEALHRLENHIKMTELERDLLGLDNLNQPGRFSDMLVYASRVSSSGPRLQFKVHGQLPLQGLMVEETEPKAEAAFRFTIYAANRALMVAAGIKEV
;
A
#
# COMPACT_ATOMS: atom_id res chain seq x y z
N MET A 1 -33.63 9.91 -2.31
CA MET A 1 -32.65 9.08 -3.04
C MET A 1 -31.53 8.77 -2.07
N PHE A 2 -31.37 7.51 -1.65
CA PHE A 2 -30.36 7.16 -0.65
C PHE A 2 -28.95 7.25 -1.28
N PRO A 3 -27.91 7.68 -0.54
CA PRO A 3 -26.55 7.83 -1.05
C PRO A 3 -25.97 6.48 -1.52
N LEU A 4 -25.12 6.47 -2.53
CA LEU A 4 -24.46 5.25 -3.05
C LEU A 4 -23.67 4.53 -1.94
N GLU A 5 -23.14 5.29 -0.99
CA GLU A 5 -22.42 4.83 0.19
C GLU A 5 -23.29 3.97 1.12
N TYR A 6 -24.60 4.23 1.18
CA TYR A 6 -25.56 3.44 1.97
C TYR A 6 -25.81 2.05 1.36
N PHE A 7 -25.88 1.97 0.03
CA PHE A 7 -26.04 0.69 -0.66
C PHE A 7 -24.76 -0.16 -0.59
N ILE A 8 -23.59 0.47 -0.74
CA ILE A 8 -22.29 -0.20 -0.57
C ILE A 8 -22.13 -0.71 0.87
N SER A 9 -22.45 0.11 1.87
CA SER A 9 -22.36 -0.29 3.28
C SER A 9 -23.35 -1.41 3.61
N LYS A 10 -24.57 -1.38 3.06
CA LYS A 10 -25.58 -2.41 3.25
C LYS A 10 -25.21 -3.73 2.55
N GLU A 11 -24.65 -3.67 1.34
CA GLU A 11 -24.06 -4.83 0.66
C GLU A 11 -22.89 -5.41 1.46
N LEU A 12 -21.96 -4.56 1.95
CA LEU A 12 -20.83 -4.98 2.79
C LEU A 12 -21.27 -5.62 4.12
N LEU A 13 -22.29 -5.08 4.78
CA LEU A 13 -22.85 -5.61 6.03
C LEU A 13 -23.69 -6.89 5.83
N MET A 14 -24.38 -7.02 4.69
CA MET A 14 -25.15 -8.23 4.33
C MET A 14 -24.23 -9.35 3.83
N THR A 15 -23.10 -8.99 3.22
CA THR A 15 -22.04 -9.94 2.87
C THR A 15 -21.31 -10.41 4.15
N GLU A 16 -20.98 -9.56 5.12
CA GLU A 16 -20.24 -9.99 6.32
C GLU A 16 -20.91 -11.13 7.15
N ARG A 17 -22.25 -11.15 7.26
CA ARG A 17 -22.99 -12.21 8.01
C ARG A 17 -23.16 -13.53 7.24
N SER A 18 -23.21 -13.50 5.92
CA SER A 18 -23.14 -14.73 5.11
C SER A 18 -21.70 -15.24 5.06
N TYR A 19 -20.75 -14.33 4.81
CA TYR A 19 -19.37 -14.68 4.50
C TYR A 19 -18.65 -15.28 5.71
N LYS A 20 -18.93 -14.87 6.95
CA LYS A 20 -18.34 -15.54 8.12
C LYS A 20 -18.71 -17.04 8.20
N LYS A 21 -19.98 -17.38 8.01
CA LYS A 21 -20.43 -18.79 8.00
C LYS A 21 -19.91 -19.53 6.77
N ASP A 22 -19.80 -18.86 5.64
CA ASP A 22 -19.29 -19.49 4.42
C ASP A 22 -17.77 -19.67 4.46
N LEU A 23 -17.03 -18.77 5.11
CA LEU A 23 -15.59 -18.86 5.35
C LEU A 23 -15.29 -19.94 6.40
N GLU A 24 -16.13 -20.08 7.42
CA GLU A 24 -16.12 -21.25 8.31
C GLU A 24 -16.36 -22.55 7.52
N VAL A 25 -17.28 -22.54 6.54
CA VAL A 25 -17.45 -23.67 5.60
C VAL A 25 -16.25 -23.87 4.68
N VAL A 26 -15.57 -22.81 4.22
CA VAL A 26 -14.32 -22.91 3.43
C VAL A 26 -13.19 -23.52 4.26
N VAL A 27 -13.08 -23.16 5.54
CA VAL A 27 -12.10 -23.72 6.49
C VAL A 27 -12.42 -25.18 6.84
N VAL A 28 -13.70 -25.55 6.85
CA VAL A 28 -14.18 -26.92 7.14
C VAL A 28 -14.16 -27.82 5.89
N LEU A 29 -14.25 -27.26 4.69
CA LEU A 29 -14.03 -27.94 3.42
C LEU A 29 -12.53 -28.13 3.19
N ASP A 30 -11.99 -29.09 3.93
CA ASP A 30 -10.63 -29.60 3.78
C ASP A 30 -10.42 -30.19 2.36
N GLU A 31 -9.17 -30.27 1.90
CA GLU A 31 -8.77 -30.92 0.64
C GLU A 31 -9.37 -32.34 0.53
N ARG A 32 -9.53 -33.00 1.68
CA ARG A 32 -10.20 -34.31 1.81
C ARG A 32 -11.63 -34.36 1.28
N TYR A 33 -12.41 -33.26 1.34
CA TYR A 33 -13.75 -33.23 0.77
C TYR A 33 -13.71 -33.23 -0.75
N LEU A 34 -12.81 -32.45 -1.35
CA LEU A 34 -12.60 -32.39 -2.80
C LEU A 34 -12.11 -33.73 -3.35
N GLU A 35 -11.21 -34.40 -2.63
CA GLU A 35 -10.72 -35.73 -2.98
C GLU A 35 -11.79 -36.82 -2.81
N ALA A 36 -12.64 -36.72 -1.79
CA ALA A 36 -13.70 -37.70 -1.54
C ALA A 36 -14.94 -37.52 -2.42
N LEU A 37 -15.19 -36.31 -2.93
CA LEU A 37 -16.42 -35.99 -3.67
C LEU A 37 -16.67 -36.88 -4.90
N PRO A 38 -15.68 -37.19 -5.76
CA PRO A 38 -15.86 -38.13 -6.87
C PRO A 38 -16.32 -39.52 -6.40
N HIS A 39 -15.70 -40.04 -5.33
CA HIS A 39 -16.05 -41.34 -4.75
C HIS A 39 -17.43 -41.36 -4.09
N ILE A 40 -17.83 -40.25 -3.46
CA ILE A 40 -19.18 -40.08 -2.89
C ILE A 40 -20.22 -40.09 -4.01
N LEU A 41 -19.99 -39.33 -5.08
CA LEU A 41 -20.89 -39.30 -6.24
C LEU A 41 -21.01 -40.68 -6.90
N GLU A 42 -19.89 -41.37 -7.12
CA GLU A 42 -19.90 -42.73 -7.67
C GLU A 42 -20.72 -43.68 -6.81
N ARG A 43 -20.57 -43.65 -5.48
CA ARG A 43 -21.34 -44.49 -4.55
C ARG A 43 -22.82 -44.16 -4.47
N LEU A 44 -23.20 -42.89 -4.69
CA LEU A 44 -24.59 -42.46 -4.71
C LEU A 44 -25.35 -42.98 -5.95
N TYR A 45 -24.64 -43.15 -7.08
CA TYR A 45 -25.24 -43.55 -8.36
C TYR A 45 -24.97 -45.01 -8.77
N THR A 46 -24.27 -45.81 -7.96
CA THR A 46 -23.95 -47.21 -8.28
C THR A 46 -24.85 -48.24 -7.58
N GLY A 47 -25.64 -47.85 -6.58
CA GLY A 47 -26.50 -48.76 -5.80
C GLY A 47 -27.99 -48.44 -5.99
N PRO A 48 -28.87 -49.46 -6.20
CA PRO A 48 -30.30 -49.24 -6.47
C PRO A 48 -31.04 -48.56 -5.31
N HIS A 49 -30.60 -48.78 -4.07
CA HIS A 49 -31.19 -48.15 -2.89
C HIS A 49 -30.80 -46.67 -2.75
N CYS A 50 -29.53 -46.34 -3.00
CA CYS A 50 -29.04 -44.96 -2.98
C CYS A 50 -29.62 -44.14 -4.13
N GLU A 51 -29.71 -44.73 -5.33
CA GLU A 51 -30.29 -44.08 -6.50
C GLU A 51 -31.76 -43.70 -6.26
N GLN A 52 -32.53 -44.58 -5.61
CA GLN A 52 -33.91 -44.31 -5.26
C GLN A 52 -34.05 -43.19 -4.22
N LEU A 53 -33.20 -43.17 -3.18
CA LEU A 53 -33.17 -42.07 -2.21
C LEU A 53 -32.77 -40.72 -2.85
N CYS A 54 -31.82 -40.73 -3.79
CA CYS A 54 -31.46 -39.54 -4.56
C CYS A 54 -32.64 -39.01 -5.39
N ARG A 55 -33.38 -39.90 -6.06
CA ARG A 55 -34.58 -39.53 -6.82
C ARG A 55 -35.70 -38.98 -5.92
N GLU A 56 -35.95 -39.62 -4.78
CA GLU A 56 -36.95 -39.16 -3.81
C GLU A 56 -36.58 -37.78 -3.25
N PHE A 57 -35.29 -37.52 -2.99
CA PHE A 57 -34.79 -36.23 -2.57
C PHE A 57 -34.96 -35.16 -3.66
N GLU A 58 -34.62 -35.45 -4.91
CA GLU A 58 -34.76 -34.52 -6.04
C GLU A 58 -36.22 -34.17 -6.38
N LEU A 59 -37.18 -34.99 -5.96
CA LEU A 59 -38.62 -34.74 -6.11
C LEU A 59 -39.21 -33.83 -5.02
N LEU A 60 -38.45 -33.51 -3.96
CA LEU A 60 -38.89 -32.56 -2.93
C LEU A 60 -39.05 -31.16 -3.53
N ARG A 61 -40.12 -30.44 -3.17
CA ARG A 61 -40.44 -29.11 -3.72
C ARG A 61 -39.36 -28.06 -3.52
N ASP A 62 -38.54 -28.21 -2.48
CA ASP A 62 -37.44 -27.31 -2.14
C ASP A 62 -36.13 -27.68 -2.87
N CYS A 63 -36.09 -28.83 -3.56
CA CYS A 63 -34.95 -29.32 -4.32
C CYS A 63 -35.03 -28.88 -5.80
N TYR A 64 -34.68 -27.62 -6.07
CA TYR A 64 -34.71 -27.06 -7.43
C TYR A 64 -33.47 -27.42 -8.28
N LEU A 65 -32.52 -28.18 -7.72
CA LEU A 65 -31.30 -28.64 -8.40
C LEU A 65 -31.07 -30.13 -8.12
N PRO A 66 -30.40 -30.86 -9.02
CA PRO A 66 -29.91 -32.21 -8.76
C PRO A 66 -29.01 -32.29 -7.52
N LEU A 67 -29.06 -33.40 -6.79
CA LEU A 67 -28.28 -33.62 -5.57
C LEU A 67 -26.78 -33.51 -5.82
N SER A 68 -26.30 -34.00 -6.96
CA SER A 68 -24.90 -33.88 -7.39
C SER A 68 -24.44 -32.42 -7.50
N LEU A 69 -25.31 -31.52 -7.99
CA LEU A 69 -25.02 -30.09 -8.06
C LEU A 69 -25.02 -29.45 -6.66
N PHE A 70 -25.89 -29.88 -5.75
CA PHE A 70 -25.85 -29.41 -4.35
C PHE A 70 -24.53 -29.76 -3.66
N LEU A 71 -23.97 -30.95 -3.90
CA LEU A 71 -22.68 -31.36 -3.35
C LEU A 71 -21.49 -30.58 -3.94
N LEU A 72 -21.64 -30.03 -5.15
CA LEU A 72 -20.63 -29.24 -5.84
C LEU A 72 -20.70 -27.73 -5.54
N ARG A 73 -21.88 -27.22 -5.12
CA ARG A 73 -22.10 -25.80 -4.78
C ARG A 73 -21.09 -25.24 -3.75
N PRO A 74 -20.68 -25.95 -2.69
CA PRO A 74 -19.70 -25.44 -1.75
C PRO A 74 -18.34 -25.18 -2.42
N VAL A 75 -17.90 -26.08 -3.31
CA VAL A 75 -16.65 -25.92 -4.09
C VAL A 75 -16.74 -24.70 -5.01
N HIS A 76 -17.83 -24.56 -5.78
CA HIS A 76 -18.03 -23.39 -6.64
C HIS A 76 -18.04 -22.07 -5.85
N ARG A 77 -18.56 -22.09 -4.62
CA ARG A 77 -18.58 -20.91 -3.74
C ARG A 77 -17.17 -20.51 -3.30
N ILE A 78 -16.30 -21.49 -2.99
CA ILE A 78 -14.89 -21.22 -2.66
C ILE A 78 -14.19 -20.54 -3.84
N PHE A 79 -14.28 -21.12 -5.04
CA PHE A 79 -13.68 -20.53 -6.24
C PHE A 79 -14.22 -19.14 -6.54
N HIS A 80 -15.52 -18.92 -6.32
CA HIS A 80 -16.12 -17.60 -6.46
C HIS A 80 -15.51 -16.59 -5.47
N TYR A 81 -15.31 -16.97 -4.20
CA TYR A 81 -14.63 -16.12 -3.23
C TYR A 81 -13.18 -15.85 -3.60
N CYS A 82 -12.42 -16.86 -4.03
CA CYS A 82 -11.05 -16.65 -4.52
C CYS A 82 -11.01 -15.62 -5.65
N SER A 83 -11.89 -15.74 -6.65
CA SER A 83 -11.97 -14.77 -7.75
C SER A 83 -12.41 -13.37 -7.30
N LEU A 84 -13.29 -13.25 -6.30
CA LEU A 84 -13.67 -11.96 -5.74
C LEU A 84 -12.50 -11.31 -4.99
N PHE A 85 -11.77 -12.09 -4.18
CA PHE A 85 -10.58 -11.62 -3.47
C PHE A 85 -9.48 -11.19 -4.43
N GLU A 86 -9.21 -11.95 -5.49
CA GLU A 86 -8.25 -11.57 -6.52
C GLU A 86 -8.61 -10.22 -7.17
N LYS A 87 -9.89 -10.03 -7.53
CA LYS A 87 -10.37 -8.75 -8.10
C LYS A 87 -10.24 -7.60 -7.10
N MET A 88 -10.59 -7.81 -5.84
CA MET A 88 -10.43 -6.79 -4.78
C MET A 88 -8.96 -6.45 -4.56
N LEU A 89 -8.09 -7.45 -4.47
CA LEU A 89 -6.64 -7.26 -4.32
C LEU A 89 -6.04 -6.53 -5.52
N GLN A 90 -6.50 -6.80 -6.74
CA GLN A 90 -6.07 -6.08 -7.94
C GLN A 90 -6.46 -4.60 -7.89
N GLN A 91 -7.67 -4.29 -7.41
CA GLN A 91 -8.13 -2.91 -7.24
C GLN A 91 -7.37 -2.20 -6.10
N LEU A 92 -7.14 -2.86 -4.98
CA LEU A 92 -6.34 -2.34 -3.86
C LEU A 92 -4.88 -2.14 -4.27
N GLY A 93 -4.30 -3.03 -5.08
CA GLY A 93 -2.97 -2.87 -5.64
C GLY A 93 -2.84 -1.59 -6.46
N ARG A 94 -3.81 -1.33 -7.36
CA ARG A 94 -3.89 -0.07 -8.13
C ARG A 94 -4.10 1.16 -7.25
N PHE A 95 -4.88 1.02 -6.18
CA PHE A 95 -5.08 2.08 -5.20
C PHE A 95 -3.75 2.42 -4.50
N THR A 96 -3.04 1.43 -3.97
CA THR A 96 -1.79 1.67 -3.22
C THR A 96 -0.68 2.32 -4.05
N THR A 97 -0.49 1.92 -5.31
CA THR A 97 0.58 2.51 -6.15
C THR A 97 0.29 3.96 -6.53
N CYS A 98 -0.92 4.24 -7.04
CA CYS A 98 -1.33 5.60 -7.42
C CYS A 98 -1.33 6.56 -6.21
N HIS A 99 -1.83 6.10 -5.06
CA HIS A 99 -1.91 6.95 -3.87
C HIS A 99 -0.54 7.13 -3.20
N LYS A 100 0.38 6.17 -3.32
CA LYS A 100 1.75 6.34 -2.83
C LYS A 100 2.48 7.45 -3.59
N GLU A 101 2.37 7.49 -4.91
CA GLU A 101 2.92 8.60 -5.70
C GLU A 101 2.23 9.93 -5.38
N ALA A 102 0.91 9.95 -5.24
CA ALA A 102 0.17 11.14 -4.86
C ALA A 102 0.58 11.66 -3.46
N LEU A 103 0.76 10.75 -2.50
CA LEU A 103 1.23 11.05 -1.15
C LEU A 103 2.64 11.63 -1.19
N HIS A 104 3.58 11.01 -1.90
CA HIS A 104 4.94 11.54 -2.04
C HIS A 104 4.97 12.94 -2.68
N ARG A 105 4.12 13.19 -3.69
CA ARG A 105 3.98 14.53 -4.27
C ARG A 105 3.45 15.55 -3.27
N LEU A 106 2.44 15.17 -2.47
CA LEU A 106 1.85 16.04 -1.46
C LEU A 106 2.83 16.33 -0.31
N GLU A 107 3.52 15.30 0.20
CA GLU A 107 4.57 15.44 1.21
C GLU A 107 5.68 16.38 0.73
N ASN A 108 6.13 16.22 -0.52
CA ASN A 108 7.12 17.11 -1.09
C ASN A 108 6.58 18.55 -1.18
N HIS A 109 5.35 18.74 -1.66
CA HIS A 109 4.74 20.06 -1.76
C HIS A 109 4.66 20.78 -0.41
N ILE A 110 4.27 20.07 0.67
CA ILE A 110 4.26 20.61 2.03
C ILE A 110 5.67 21.03 2.44
N LYS A 111 6.68 20.17 2.27
CA LYS A 111 8.08 20.48 2.61
C LYS A 111 8.59 21.70 1.85
N MET A 112 8.31 21.82 0.55
CA MET A 112 8.73 22.97 -0.26
C MET A 112 8.05 24.26 0.18
N THR A 113 6.77 24.19 0.56
CA THR A 113 6.03 25.35 1.09
C THR A 113 6.57 25.80 2.44
N GLU A 114 6.93 24.88 3.33
CA GLU A 114 7.56 25.22 4.60
C GLU A 114 8.96 25.81 4.41
N LEU A 115 9.77 25.25 3.51
CA LEU A 115 11.07 25.81 3.17
C LEU A 115 10.95 27.21 2.56
N GLU A 116 9.98 27.46 1.68
CA GLU A 116 9.77 28.79 1.08
C GLU A 116 9.36 29.83 2.11
N ARG A 117 8.61 29.41 3.14
CA ARG A 117 8.22 30.26 4.25
C ARG A 117 9.40 30.62 5.16
N ASP A 118 10.32 29.68 5.37
CA ASP A 118 11.35 29.78 6.41
C ASP A 118 12.73 30.22 5.83
N LEU A 119 12.97 30.03 4.53
CA LEU A 119 14.18 30.48 3.82
C LEU A 119 14.00 31.88 3.22
N LEU A 120 14.87 32.81 3.61
CA LEU A 120 14.92 34.16 3.06
C LEU A 120 15.93 34.23 1.90
N GLY A 121 15.53 34.85 0.79
CA GLY A 121 16.38 35.06 -0.38
C GLY A 121 16.33 33.93 -1.42
N LEU A 122 15.35 33.04 -1.31
CA LEU A 122 15.08 31.99 -2.28
C LEU A 122 13.57 31.94 -2.54
N ASP A 123 13.17 32.25 -3.77
CA ASP A 123 11.76 32.25 -4.18
C ASP A 123 11.48 31.10 -5.16
N ASN A 124 10.19 30.82 -5.37
CA ASN A 124 9.68 29.84 -6.32
C ASN A 124 10.16 28.42 -6.03
N LEU A 125 10.14 28.02 -4.75
CA LEU A 125 10.53 26.67 -4.36
C LEU A 125 9.49 25.63 -4.77
N ASN A 126 8.22 26.03 -4.94
CA ASN A 126 7.11 25.16 -5.32
C ASN A 126 7.13 24.70 -6.79
N GLN A 127 8.31 24.36 -7.31
CA GLN A 127 8.53 23.83 -8.66
C GLN A 127 8.94 22.35 -8.61
N PRO A 128 8.53 21.54 -9.60
CA PRO A 128 8.96 20.14 -9.67
C PRO A 128 10.48 20.04 -9.83
N GLY A 129 11.11 19.11 -9.07
CA GLY A 129 12.55 18.87 -9.14
C GLY A 129 13.43 19.86 -8.39
N ARG A 130 12.87 20.84 -7.66
CA ARG A 130 13.67 21.79 -6.87
C ARG A 130 14.56 21.05 -5.85
N PHE A 131 15.82 21.50 -5.74
CA PHE A 131 16.88 20.88 -4.92
C PHE A 131 17.39 19.50 -5.36
N SER A 132 16.80 18.87 -6.38
CA SER A 132 17.31 17.59 -6.88
C SER A 132 18.67 17.70 -7.59
N ASP A 133 19.03 18.91 -8.00
CA ASP A 133 20.21 19.25 -8.81
C ASP A 133 21.09 20.32 -8.14
N MET A 134 20.76 20.73 -6.92
CA MET A 134 21.42 21.85 -6.24
C MET A 134 21.47 21.67 -4.73
N LEU A 135 22.61 22.02 -4.13
CA LEU A 135 22.81 22.17 -2.70
C LEU A 135 22.64 23.65 -2.31
N VAL A 136 21.85 23.94 -1.28
CA VAL A 136 21.65 25.29 -0.75
C VAL A 136 22.13 25.35 0.69
N TYR A 137 22.85 26.41 1.04
CA TYR A 137 23.31 26.64 2.41
C TYR A 137 22.85 28.00 2.92
N ALA A 138 22.47 28.02 4.19
CA ALA A 138 21.84 29.15 4.86
C ALA A 138 22.35 29.27 6.29
N SER A 139 22.21 30.45 6.88
CA SER A 139 22.45 30.65 8.32
C SER A 139 21.17 31.04 9.03
N ARG A 140 21.00 30.58 10.26
CA ARG A 140 19.91 31.03 11.13
C ARG A 140 19.99 32.54 11.36
N VAL A 141 18.85 33.21 11.25
CA VAL A 141 18.69 34.63 11.58
C VAL A 141 18.10 34.74 12.97
N SER A 142 18.61 35.67 13.77
CA SER A 142 17.99 36.02 15.05
C SER A 142 16.77 36.90 14.78
N SER A 143 15.60 36.29 14.60
CA SER A 143 14.32 36.97 14.44
C SER A 143 13.68 37.21 15.81
N SER A 144 13.06 38.37 16.01
CA SER A 144 12.27 38.69 17.22
C SER A 144 10.90 37.99 17.25
N GLY A 145 10.51 37.35 16.14
CA GLY A 145 9.26 36.60 16.03
C GLY A 145 9.38 35.15 16.51
N PRO A 146 8.25 34.44 16.68
CA PRO A 146 8.22 33.06 17.16
C PRO A 146 8.71 32.03 16.11
N ARG A 147 8.96 32.46 14.87
CA ARG A 147 9.36 31.57 13.77
C ARG A 147 10.86 31.61 13.53
N LEU A 148 11.43 30.43 13.31
CA LEU A 148 12.81 30.28 12.85
C LEU A 148 12.90 30.73 11.39
N GLN A 149 13.83 31.63 11.09
CA GLN A 149 14.13 32.06 9.73
C GLN A 149 15.60 31.84 9.42
N PHE A 150 15.88 31.50 8.17
CA PHE A 150 17.22 31.21 7.69
C PHE A 150 17.51 32.03 6.45
N LYS A 151 18.62 32.76 6.45
CA LYS A 151 19.06 33.54 5.28
C LYS A 151 19.92 32.67 4.39
N VAL A 152 19.53 32.52 3.13
CA VAL A 152 20.30 31.78 2.12
C VAL A 152 21.53 32.60 1.72
N HIS A 153 22.69 31.95 1.71
CA HIS A 153 23.97 32.56 1.31
C HIS A 153 24.38 32.19 -0.11
N GLY A 154 24.00 30.99 -0.55
CA GLY A 154 24.35 30.53 -1.87
C GLY A 154 23.79 29.16 -2.21
N GLN A 155 23.95 28.82 -3.48
CA GLN A 155 23.51 27.58 -4.09
C GLN A 155 24.70 27.01 -4.87
N LEU A 156 24.88 25.69 -4.86
CA LEU A 156 25.90 24.97 -5.60
C LEU A 156 25.22 23.89 -6.45
N PRO A 157 25.45 23.82 -7.77
CA PRO A 157 24.94 22.70 -8.56
C PRO A 157 25.60 21.40 -8.09
N LEU A 158 24.83 20.32 -8.05
CA LEU A 158 25.35 18.99 -7.68
C LEU A 158 26.22 18.40 -8.79
N GLN A 159 26.02 18.82 -10.04
CA GLN A 159 26.84 18.40 -11.17
C GLN A 159 28.29 18.87 -10.97
N GLY A 160 29.21 17.92 -10.86
CA GLY A 160 30.64 18.20 -10.64
C GLY A 160 31.00 18.58 -9.20
N LEU A 161 30.08 18.39 -8.24
CA LEU A 161 30.35 18.57 -6.82
C LEU A 161 31.15 17.36 -6.30
N MET A 162 32.24 17.63 -5.60
CA MET A 162 33.13 16.63 -5.00
C MET A 162 33.11 16.79 -3.48
N VAL A 163 33.09 15.67 -2.75
CA VAL A 163 33.14 15.67 -1.29
C VAL A 163 34.38 14.90 -0.84
N GLU A 164 35.20 15.54 -0.02
CA GLU A 164 36.42 14.94 0.54
C GLU A 164 36.31 14.93 2.07
N GLU A 165 36.35 13.75 2.67
CA GLU A 165 36.45 13.62 4.12
C GLU A 165 37.85 14.04 4.58
N THR A 166 37.91 14.89 5.61
CA THR A 166 39.20 15.27 6.20
C THR A 166 39.53 14.28 7.31
N GLU A 167 40.75 13.73 7.31
CA GLU A 167 41.18 12.85 8.40
C GLU A 167 41.01 13.53 9.76
N PRO A 168 40.47 12.82 10.77
CA PRO A 168 40.19 13.40 12.07
C PRO A 168 41.50 13.79 12.76
N LYS A 169 41.81 15.10 12.77
CA LYS A 169 42.80 15.67 13.69
C LYS A 169 42.12 15.92 15.04
N ALA A 170 42.88 15.78 16.12
CA ALA A 170 42.40 15.75 17.51
C ALA A 170 41.48 16.93 17.94
N GLU A 171 41.46 18.03 17.19
CA GLU A 171 40.69 19.26 17.51
C GLU A 171 39.46 19.48 16.59
N ALA A 172 39.20 18.57 15.64
CA ALA A 172 38.26 18.80 14.54
C ALA A 172 37.50 17.52 14.17
N ALA A 173 36.48 17.18 14.98
CA ALA A 173 35.66 15.99 14.74
C ALA A 173 34.72 16.16 13.53
N PHE A 174 34.60 15.09 12.73
CA PHE A 174 33.58 14.88 11.68
C PHE A 174 33.50 15.97 10.60
N ARG A 175 34.65 16.37 10.05
CA ARG A 175 34.72 17.38 8.99
C ARG A 175 34.89 16.78 7.61
N PHE A 176 34.24 17.40 6.65
CA PHE A 176 34.42 17.14 5.23
C PHE A 176 34.36 18.45 4.46
N THR A 177 35.01 18.47 3.30
CA THR A 177 35.03 19.63 2.41
C THR A 177 34.23 19.31 1.15
N ILE A 178 33.27 20.17 0.85
CA ILE A 178 32.49 20.14 -0.37
C ILE A 178 33.16 21.08 -1.37
N TYR A 179 33.71 20.54 -2.45
CA TYR A 179 34.25 21.31 -3.56
C TYR A 179 33.23 21.41 -4.69
N ALA A 180 32.99 22.63 -5.13
CA ALA A 180 32.33 22.98 -6.37
C ALA A 180 33.31 23.77 -7.25
N ALA A 181 33.04 23.88 -8.55
CA ALA A 181 33.97 24.45 -9.54
C ALA A 181 34.61 25.80 -9.13
N ASN A 182 33.88 26.64 -8.39
CA ASN A 182 34.35 27.96 -7.95
C ASN A 182 34.29 28.18 -6.42
N ARG A 183 33.95 27.17 -5.63
CA ARG A 183 33.71 27.31 -4.17
C ARG A 183 34.10 26.04 -3.42
N ALA A 184 34.68 26.20 -2.24
CA ALA A 184 34.92 25.10 -1.30
C ALA A 184 34.24 25.42 0.04
N LEU A 185 33.40 24.51 0.53
CA LEU A 185 32.72 24.63 1.82
C LEU A 185 33.24 23.55 2.78
N MET A 186 33.92 23.96 3.84
CA MET A 186 34.29 23.04 4.92
C MET A 186 33.13 22.95 5.92
N VAL A 187 32.60 21.74 6.10
CA VAL A 187 31.43 21.47 6.95
C VAL A 187 31.85 20.51 8.07
N ALA A 188 31.27 20.67 9.25
CA ALA A 188 31.43 19.76 10.38
C ALA A 188 30.06 19.20 10.77
N ALA A 189 29.96 17.87 10.91
CA ALA A 189 28.76 17.21 11.40
C ALA A 189 28.77 17.14 12.93
N GLY A 190 27.57 17.07 13.54
CA GLY A 190 27.45 16.93 14.99
C GLY A 190 27.81 15.53 15.52
N ILE A 191 27.71 14.51 14.66
CA ILE A 191 27.96 13.10 14.99
C ILE A 191 28.36 12.33 13.74
N LYS A 192 29.04 11.19 13.92
CA LYS A 192 29.23 10.16 12.88
C LYS A 192 28.23 9.03 13.12
N GLU A 193 27.25 8.89 12.24
CA GLU A 193 26.33 7.74 12.23
C GLU A 193 27.05 6.52 11.60
N VAL A 194 26.92 5.36 12.25
CA VAL A 194 27.56 4.08 11.89
C VAL A 194 26.52 3.12 11.38
#